data_AF-A0A2V4C6Q3-F1
#
_entry.id   AF-A0A2V4C6Q3-F1
#
_cell.length_a   1.000
_cell.length_b   1.000
_cell.length_c   1.000
_cell.angle_alpha   90.00
_cell.angle_beta   90.00
_cell.angle_gamma   90.00
#
_symmetry.space_group_name_H-M   'P 1'
#
loop_
_entity.id
_entity.type
_entity.pdbx_description
1 polymer ?
#
loop_
_entity_poly.entity_id
_entity_poly.type
_entity_poly.pdbx_seq_one_letter_code
_entity_poly.pdbx_strand_id
1 'polypeptide(L)'
;MITFYIYNPDDEEGNDDFPPRSAITISDFLENTPEWKPRLDKMIVLLSKISMSSNEDFNNFGILDHILPQLKELKERLLDRKFALLRTCIYSEPLFFIFEPKENKIYFSSLGILPQPYSGYYPLIDSPNYFKDINQQKELYNFVELNNKNNWKETLNGNLPNIQNIEYNTSELISSIDEQVILGNKLLEFLRT
;
A
#
# COMPACT_ATOMS: atom_id res chain seq x y z
N MET A 1 -8.63 -2.84 -7.56
CA MET A 1 -7.52 -3.79 -7.69
C MET A 1 -6.23 -3.03 -7.51
N ILE A 2 -5.24 -3.70 -6.95
CA ILE A 2 -3.92 -3.14 -6.62
C ILE A 2 -2.93 -3.60 -7.69
N THR A 3 -2.11 -2.70 -8.21
CA THR A 3 -1.07 -3.01 -9.20
C THR A 3 0.22 -2.27 -8.85
N PHE A 4 1.34 -2.99 -8.91
CA PHE A 4 2.67 -2.41 -8.74
C PHE A 4 3.27 -2.00 -10.08
N TYR A 5 3.85 -0.81 -10.08
CA TYR A 5 4.64 -0.27 -11.17
C TYR A 5 6.05 0.06 -10.70
N ILE A 6 7.01 -0.15 -11.58
CA ILE A 6 8.41 0.24 -11.44
C ILE A 6 8.80 1.06 -12.66
N TYR A 7 9.81 1.90 -12.51
CA TYR A 7 10.21 2.84 -13.56
C TYR A 7 11.73 3.05 -13.55
N ASN A 8 12.24 3.64 -14.62
CA ASN A 8 13.63 4.03 -14.75
C ASN A 8 13.93 5.22 -13.82
N PRO A 9 14.85 5.10 -12.85
CA PRO A 9 15.19 6.21 -11.95
C PRO A 9 15.65 7.48 -12.67
N ASP A 10 16.23 7.36 -13.87
CA ASP A 10 16.70 8.50 -14.65
C ASP A 10 15.56 9.39 -15.20
N ASP A 11 14.32 8.88 -15.24
CA ASP A 11 13.14 9.67 -15.65
C ASP A 11 12.80 10.79 -14.65
N GLU A 12 13.32 10.71 -13.41
CA GLU A 12 13.07 11.70 -12.35
C GLU A 12 13.80 13.03 -12.58
N GLU A 13 14.87 13.05 -13.37
CA GLU A 13 15.72 14.24 -13.56
C GLU A 13 15.11 15.30 -14.50
N GLY A 14 13.87 15.14 -14.95
CA GLY A 14 13.24 16.13 -15.83
C GLY A 14 11.75 15.97 -16.11
N ASN A 15 11.01 15.18 -15.31
CA ASN A 15 9.59 14.95 -15.54
C ASN A 15 8.77 14.88 -14.25
N ASP A 16 7.73 15.71 -14.17
CA ASP A 16 6.73 15.70 -13.09
C ASP A 16 5.49 14.82 -13.45
N ASP A 17 5.55 14.06 -14.57
CA ASP A 17 4.45 13.16 -14.97
C ASP A 17 4.27 12.01 -13.94
N PHE A 18 3.05 11.82 -13.45
CA PHE A 18 2.66 10.64 -12.67
C PHE A 18 1.64 9.74 -13.43
N PRO A 19 1.92 8.43 -13.61
CA PRO A 19 3.21 7.78 -13.33
C PRO A 19 4.29 8.22 -14.34
N PRO A 20 5.59 8.03 -14.03
CA PRO A 20 6.67 8.29 -14.98
C PRO A 20 6.48 7.56 -16.30
N ARG A 21 7.04 8.08 -17.40
CA ARG A 21 6.84 7.51 -18.75
C ARG A 21 7.39 6.10 -18.89
N SER A 22 8.48 5.78 -18.20
CA SER A 22 9.03 4.42 -18.13
C SER A 22 8.31 3.49 -17.15
N ALA A 23 7.22 3.94 -16.50
CA ALA A 23 6.48 3.10 -15.58
C ALA A 23 5.86 1.90 -16.30
N ILE A 24 6.27 0.72 -15.86
CA ILE A 24 5.81 -0.57 -16.37
C ILE A 24 5.46 -1.49 -15.20
N THR A 25 4.64 -2.51 -15.46
CA THR A 25 4.31 -3.48 -14.41
C THR A 25 5.51 -4.38 -14.10
N ILE A 26 5.50 -5.01 -12.93
CA ILE A 26 6.53 -6.01 -12.59
C ILE A 26 6.52 -7.17 -13.60
N SER A 27 5.35 -7.60 -14.07
CA SER A 27 5.26 -8.68 -15.07
C SER A 27 5.99 -8.29 -16.35
N ASP A 28 5.70 -7.10 -16.88
CA ASP A 28 6.32 -6.62 -18.12
C ASP A 28 7.84 -6.50 -17.99
N PHE A 29 8.33 -6.00 -16.84
CA PHE A 29 9.76 -5.90 -16.56
C PHE A 29 10.45 -7.28 -16.48
N LEU A 30 9.80 -8.27 -15.87
CA LEU A 30 10.38 -9.62 -15.76
C LEU A 30 10.35 -10.37 -17.10
N GLU A 31 9.35 -10.10 -17.94
CA GLU A 31 9.24 -10.71 -19.28
C GLU A 31 10.19 -10.07 -20.29
N ASN A 32 10.37 -8.75 -20.23
CA ASN A 32 11.17 -7.97 -21.17
C ASN A 32 12.06 -6.98 -20.41
N THR A 33 13.08 -7.49 -19.72
CA THR A 33 13.93 -6.68 -18.83
C THR A 33 14.68 -5.58 -19.60
N PRO A 34 14.43 -4.29 -19.28
CA PRO A 34 15.19 -3.17 -19.82
C PRO A 34 16.64 -3.15 -19.31
N GLU A 35 17.47 -2.26 -19.89
CA GLU A 35 18.88 -2.10 -19.46
C GLU A 35 19.03 -1.40 -18.09
N TRP A 36 17.98 -0.70 -17.63
CA TRP A 36 17.96 -0.02 -16.34
C TRP A 36 17.51 -0.93 -15.20
N LYS A 37 17.92 -0.59 -13.98
CA LYS A 37 17.51 -1.30 -12.76
C LYS A 37 16.49 -0.48 -11.97
N PRO A 38 15.33 -1.07 -11.61
CA PRO A 38 14.34 -0.38 -10.80
C PRO A 38 14.90 -0.09 -9.41
N ARG A 39 14.49 1.04 -8.86
CA ARG A 39 14.68 1.35 -7.45
C ARG A 39 13.56 0.75 -6.62
N LEU A 40 13.90 -0.28 -5.83
CA LEU A 40 12.94 -0.98 -4.98
C LEU A 40 12.35 -0.10 -3.88
N ASP A 41 12.99 1.02 -3.54
CA ASP A 41 12.50 2.03 -2.60
C ASP A 41 11.51 3.03 -3.21
N LYS A 42 11.29 2.93 -4.52
CA LYS A 42 10.47 3.85 -5.32
C LYS A 42 9.40 3.14 -6.14
N MET A 43 8.85 2.05 -5.62
CA MET A 43 7.74 1.37 -6.30
C MET A 43 6.46 2.21 -6.21
N ILE A 44 5.66 2.19 -7.28
CA ILE A 44 4.35 2.84 -7.35
C ILE A 44 3.26 1.79 -7.12
N VAL A 45 2.28 2.10 -6.28
CA VAL A 45 1.10 1.29 -6.00
C VAL A 45 -0.15 1.99 -6.53
N LEU A 46 -0.72 1.47 -7.62
CA LEU A 46 -1.96 2.01 -8.19
C LEU A 46 -3.19 1.24 -7.71
N LEU A 47 -4.21 1.99 -7.30
CA LEU A 47 -5.55 1.51 -6.98
C LEU A 47 -6.52 1.85 -8.10
N SER A 48 -7.03 0.82 -8.78
CA SER A 48 -7.74 0.95 -10.06
C SER A 48 -9.03 1.81 -10.05
N LYS A 49 -9.63 2.05 -8.88
CA LYS A 49 -10.87 2.87 -8.76
C LYS A 49 -10.62 4.26 -8.16
N ILE A 50 -9.36 4.63 -8.00
CA ILE A 50 -8.91 5.91 -7.46
C ILE A 50 -8.44 6.78 -8.63
N SER A 51 -8.70 8.09 -8.58
CA SER A 51 -8.23 8.99 -9.65
C SER A 51 -6.71 9.00 -9.71
N MET A 52 -6.12 9.30 -10.87
CA MET A 52 -4.65 9.36 -10.99
C MET A 52 -4.06 10.43 -10.07
N SER A 53 -4.69 11.60 -9.98
CA SER A 53 -4.29 12.64 -9.02
C SER A 53 -4.28 12.14 -7.57
N SER A 54 -5.31 11.38 -7.18
CA SER A 54 -5.37 10.84 -5.82
C SER A 54 -4.31 9.77 -5.62
N ASN A 55 -4.08 8.90 -6.61
CA ASN A 55 -3.00 7.93 -6.55
C ASN A 55 -1.66 8.65 -6.37
N GLU A 56 -1.35 9.66 -7.16
CA GLU A 56 -0.14 10.48 -7.06
C GLU A 56 0.08 10.99 -5.62
N ASP A 57 -0.95 11.58 -5.02
CA ASP A 57 -0.89 12.18 -3.69
C ASP A 57 -0.42 11.21 -2.58
N PHE A 58 -0.76 9.92 -2.67
CA PHE A 58 -0.36 8.92 -1.66
C PHE A 58 0.68 7.89 -2.15
N ASN A 59 1.20 8.05 -3.37
CA ASN A 59 2.20 7.16 -3.97
C ASN A 59 3.64 7.52 -3.60
N ASN A 60 3.83 8.29 -2.55
CA ASN A 60 5.16 8.71 -2.10
C ASN A 60 5.99 7.59 -1.45
N PHE A 61 5.58 6.31 -1.53
CA PHE A 61 6.30 5.17 -0.93
C PHE A 61 6.25 3.90 -1.74
N GLY A 62 7.39 3.22 -1.74
CA GLY A 62 7.40 1.84 -1.27
C GLY A 62 8.74 1.18 -1.45
N ILE A 63 9.49 1.00 -0.36
CA ILE A 63 10.46 -0.11 -0.27
C ILE A 63 9.64 -1.38 -0.43
N LEU A 64 9.84 -2.09 -1.53
CA LEU A 64 9.10 -3.31 -1.87
C LEU A 64 9.08 -4.30 -0.70
N ASP A 65 10.21 -4.44 -0.01
CA ASP A 65 10.33 -5.27 1.19
C ASP A 65 9.40 -4.86 2.34
N HIS A 66 8.97 -3.59 2.39
CA HIS A 66 8.04 -3.09 3.38
C HIS A 66 6.58 -3.23 2.97
N ILE A 67 6.24 -3.19 1.67
CA ILE A 67 4.84 -3.25 1.22
C ILE A 67 4.32 -4.69 1.13
N LEU A 68 5.17 -5.65 0.74
CA LEU A 68 4.78 -7.06 0.61
C LEU A 68 4.25 -7.67 1.92
N PRO A 69 4.90 -7.45 3.08
CA PRO A 69 4.36 -7.85 4.37
C PRO A 69 2.93 -7.36 4.62
N GLN A 70 2.66 -6.09 4.30
CA GLN A 70 1.35 -5.47 4.53
C GLN A 70 0.28 -6.08 3.63
N LEU A 71 0.62 -6.35 2.37
CA LEU A 71 -0.29 -7.00 1.44
C LEU A 71 -0.67 -8.43 1.89
N LYS A 72 0.29 -9.17 2.47
CA LYS A 72 0.00 -10.49 3.06
C LYS A 72 -0.96 -10.38 4.24
N GLU A 73 -0.67 -9.48 5.20
CA GLU A 73 -1.56 -9.24 6.34
C GLU A 73 -2.96 -8.78 5.89
N LEU A 74 -3.01 -7.86 4.92
CA LEU A 74 -4.24 -7.35 4.30
C LEU A 74 -5.08 -8.50 3.75
N LYS A 75 -4.48 -9.39 2.95
CA LYS A 75 -5.14 -10.57 2.39
C LYS A 75 -5.69 -11.48 3.49
N GLU A 76 -4.86 -11.86 4.46
CA GLU A 76 -5.23 -12.77 5.55
C GLU A 76 -6.43 -12.26 6.33
N ARG A 77 -6.40 -10.98 6.73
CA ARG A 77 -7.49 -10.36 7.49
C ARG A 77 -8.79 -10.26 6.69
N LEU A 78 -8.72 -9.91 5.41
CA LEU A 78 -9.89 -9.80 4.55
C LEU A 78 -10.54 -11.16 4.29
N LEU A 79 -9.75 -12.23 4.13
CA LEU A 79 -10.25 -13.61 4.04
C LEU A 79 -10.96 -14.03 5.34
N ASP A 80 -10.43 -13.58 6.48
CA ASP A 80 -11.01 -13.73 7.82
C ASP A 80 -12.25 -12.85 8.09
N ARG A 81 -12.75 -12.12 7.08
CA ARG A 81 -13.87 -11.16 7.22
C ARG A 81 -13.60 -10.04 8.24
N LYS A 82 -12.34 -9.72 8.50
CA LYS A 82 -11.93 -8.60 9.37
C LYS A 82 -11.52 -7.42 8.51
N PHE A 83 -11.74 -6.20 9.02
CA PHE A 83 -11.13 -5.05 8.37
C PHE A 83 -9.61 -5.15 8.46
N ALA A 84 -8.95 -4.52 7.50
CA ALA A 84 -7.51 -4.57 7.32
C ALA A 84 -6.98 -3.18 6.99
N LEU A 85 -5.70 -2.97 7.29
CA LEU A 85 -5.03 -1.70 7.10
C LEU A 85 -3.91 -1.83 6.07
N LEU A 86 -3.71 -0.76 5.31
CA LEU A 86 -2.53 -0.59 4.47
C LEU A 86 -1.88 0.74 4.85
N ARG A 87 -0.59 0.70 5.20
CA ARG A 87 0.19 1.89 5.50
C ARG A 87 1.04 2.26 4.29
N THR A 88 0.78 3.43 3.74
CA THR A 88 1.68 4.14 2.83
C THR A 88 2.33 5.30 3.57
N CYS A 89 2.98 6.21 2.86
CA CYS A 89 3.41 7.45 3.45
C CYS A 89 3.41 8.57 2.40
N ILE A 90 3.32 9.81 2.88
CA ILE A 90 3.24 11.02 2.08
C ILE A 90 4.17 12.05 2.71
N TYR A 91 5.09 12.64 1.95
CA TYR A 91 6.05 13.63 2.46
C TYR A 91 6.73 13.22 3.79
N SER A 92 7.07 11.94 3.96
CA SER A 92 7.62 11.34 5.19
C SER A 92 6.65 11.16 6.38
N GLU A 93 5.34 11.36 6.20
CA GLU A 93 4.29 11.07 7.19
C GLU A 93 3.49 9.78 6.88
N PRO A 94 3.30 8.87 7.85
CA PRO A 94 2.62 7.60 7.61
C PRO A 94 1.11 7.79 7.38
N LEU A 95 0.64 7.37 6.22
CA LEU A 95 -0.76 7.44 5.82
C LEU A 95 -1.39 6.04 5.88
N PHE A 96 -2.52 5.89 6.55
CA PHE A 96 -3.23 4.63 6.65
C PHE A 96 -4.50 4.64 5.80
N PHE A 97 -4.75 3.50 5.16
CA PHE A 97 -6.00 3.18 4.49
C PHE A 97 -6.66 2.00 5.19
N ILE A 98 -7.99 1.96 5.14
CA ILE A 98 -8.80 0.89 5.70
C ILE A 98 -9.57 0.16 4.60
N PHE A 99 -9.62 -1.16 4.72
CA PHE A 99 -10.37 -2.07 3.86
C PHE A 99 -11.38 -2.83 4.72
N GLU A 100 -12.66 -2.58 4.51
CA GLU A 100 -13.75 -3.16 5.31
C GLU A 100 -14.54 -4.19 4.48
N PRO A 101 -14.49 -5.49 4.83
CA PRO A 101 -15.26 -6.50 4.12
C PRO A 101 -16.75 -6.41 4.48
N LYS A 102 -17.61 -6.40 3.47
CA LYS A 102 -19.06 -6.49 3.62
C LYS A 102 -19.63 -7.36 2.50
N GLU A 103 -20.21 -8.50 2.86
CA GLU A 103 -20.74 -9.49 1.92
C GLU A 103 -19.70 -9.94 0.87
N ASN A 104 -19.88 -9.62 -0.41
CA ASN A 104 -18.95 -9.93 -1.51
C ASN A 104 -18.16 -8.69 -1.97
N LYS A 105 -18.16 -7.63 -1.16
CA LYS A 105 -17.46 -6.38 -1.41
C LYS A 105 -16.44 -6.09 -0.32
N ILE A 106 -15.46 -5.27 -0.69
CA ILE A 106 -14.53 -4.63 0.22
C ILE A 106 -14.63 -3.13 -0.01
N TYR A 107 -14.84 -2.38 1.05
CA TYR A 107 -14.93 -0.92 1.04
C TYR A 107 -13.58 -0.34 1.42
N PHE A 108 -13.02 0.46 0.51
CA PHE A 108 -11.74 1.15 0.71
C PHE A 108 -11.97 2.61 1.06
N SER A 109 -11.34 3.07 2.13
CA SER A 109 -11.37 4.46 2.58
C SER A 109 -10.00 4.90 3.08
N SER A 110 -9.72 6.20 3.04
CA SER A 110 -8.58 6.77 3.75
C SER A 110 -8.90 6.89 5.24
N LEU A 111 -7.95 6.45 6.09
CA LEU A 111 -8.00 6.62 7.54
C LEU A 111 -7.23 7.88 7.97
N GLY A 112 -6.13 8.18 7.27
CA GLY A 112 -5.28 9.34 7.56
C GLY A 112 -4.06 8.99 8.39
N ILE A 113 -3.52 9.99 9.08
CA ILE A 113 -2.36 9.83 9.95
C ILE A 113 -2.84 9.37 11.33
N LEU A 114 -2.20 8.32 11.85
CA LEU A 114 -2.49 7.79 13.18
C LEU A 114 -1.59 8.42 14.26
N PRO A 115 -2.09 8.61 15.50
CA PRO A 115 -1.24 9.08 16.59
C PRO A 115 -0.15 8.07 16.93
N GLN A 116 0.93 8.53 17.55
CA GLN A 116 1.94 7.63 18.11
C GLN A 116 1.34 6.80 19.26
N PRO A 117 1.78 5.54 19.46
CA PRO A 117 2.81 4.84 18.69
C PRO A 117 2.31 4.18 17.39
N TYR A 118 1.00 4.25 17.11
CA TYR A 118 0.35 3.52 16.01
C TYR A 118 0.84 3.94 14.61
N SER A 119 1.23 5.20 14.42
CA SER A 119 1.83 5.68 13.16
C SER A 119 3.13 4.95 12.78
N GLY A 120 3.84 4.44 13.78
CA GLY A 120 5.08 3.69 13.62
C GLY A 120 4.88 2.20 13.33
N TYR A 121 3.64 1.70 13.30
CA TYR A 121 3.40 0.28 13.03
C TYR A 121 3.84 -0.09 11.61
N TYR A 122 4.61 -1.17 11.51
CA TYR A 122 4.88 -1.86 10.26
C TYR A 122 4.29 -3.27 10.34
N PRO A 123 3.46 -3.66 9.36
CA PRO A 123 2.82 -4.98 9.33
C PRO A 123 3.81 -6.14 9.29
N LEU A 124 3.39 -7.27 9.87
CA LEU A 124 4.14 -8.52 10.11
C LEU A 124 5.29 -8.46 11.11
N ILE A 125 5.42 -9.56 11.86
CA ILE A 125 6.45 -9.79 12.89
C ILE A 125 7.88 -9.73 12.37
N ASP A 126 8.08 -10.00 11.07
CA ASP A 126 9.38 -10.00 10.41
C ASP A 126 9.76 -8.63 9.82
N SER A 127 8.92 -7.60 10.00
CA SER A 127 9.26 -6.25 9.56
C SER A 127 10.48 -5.72 10.34
N PRO A 128 11.45 -5.05 9.67
CA PRO A 128 12.63 -4.51 10.34
C PRO A 128 12.32 -3.50 11.45
N ASN A 129 11.09 -2.96 11.48
CA ASN A 129 10.63 -1.97 12.43
C ASN A 129 9.56 -2.52 13.41
N TYR A 130 9.38 -3.84 13.50
CA TYR A 130 8.48 -4.48 14.47
C TYR A 130 9.11 -4.52 15.87
N PHE A 131 8.48 -3.90 16.87
CA PHE A 131 8.98 -3.92 18.26
C PHE A 131 8.38 -5.10 19.03
N LYS A 132 9.24 -5.97 19.58
CA LYS A 132 8.90 -7.33 20.01
C LYS A 132 8.16 -7.46 21.36
N ASP A 133 8.08 -6.38 22.14
CA ASP A 133 7.65 -6.47 23.55
C ASP A 133 6.13 -6.36 23.74
N ILE A 134 5.37 -5.99 22.70
CA ILE A 134 3.91 -5.93 22.71
C ILE A 134 3.34 -6.45 21.38
N ASN A 135 2.12 -6.98 21.39
CA ASN A 135 1.43 -7.33 20.15
C ASN A 135 0.90 -6.04 19.48
N GLN A 136 1.79 -5.30 18.81
CA GLN A 136 1.49 -4.01 18.18
C GLN A 136 0.38 -4.10 17.14
N GLN A 137 0.32 -5.21 16.40
CA GLN A 137 -0.74 -5.48 15.44
C GLN A 137 -2.10 -5.45 16.16
N LYS A 138 -2.24 -6.25 17.22
CA LYS A 138 -3.49 -6.30 17.99
C LYS A 138 -3.85 -4.93 18.57
N GLU A 139 -2.90 -4.22 19.15
CA GLU A 139 -3.13 -2.88 19.70
C GLU A 139 -3.59 -1.88 18.64
N LEU A 140 -2.96 -1.86 17.46
CA LEU A 140 -3.37 -1.02 16.34
C LEU A 140 -4.80 -1.32 15.89
N TYR A 141 -5.13 -2.59 15.66
CA TYR A 141 -6.47 -2.96 15.20
C TYR A 141 -7.53 -2.67 16.27
N ASN A 142 -7.23 -2.92 17.55
CA ASN A 142 -8.12 -2.55 18.65
C ASN A 142 -8.33 -1.02 18.69
N PHE A 143 -7.25 -0.25 18.56
CA PHE A 143 -7.32 1.21 18.55
C PHE A 143 -8.19 1.71 17.39
N VAL A 144 -7.97 1.21 16.18
CA VAL A 144 -8.80 1.58 15.03
C VAL A 144 -10.24 1.17 15.26
N GLU A 145 -10.53 -0.06 15.67
CA GLU A 145 -11.89 -0.55 15.91
C GLU A 145 -12.66 0.27 16.96
N LEU A 146 -12.00 0.63 18.08
CA LEU A 146 -12.59 1.43 19.15
C LEU A 146 -12.90 2.86 18.71
N ASN A 147 -12.13 3.40 17.75
CA ASN A 147 -12.22 4.80 17.33
C ASN A 147 -12.85 4.97 15.94
N ASN A 148 -13.14 3.89 15.19
CA ASN A 148 -13.67 3.91 13.81
C ASN A 148 -15.09 4.51 13.67
N LYS A 149 -15.65 5.08 14.74
CA LYS A 149 -17.08 5.37 14.85
C LYS A 149 -17.55 6.78 14.50
N ASN A 150 -16.71 7.76 14.13
CA ASN A 150 -17.09 9.01 13.44
C ASN A 150 -15.94 10.06 13.48
N ASN A 151 -15.40 10.46 12.33
CA ASN A 151 -14.43 11.57 12.13
C ASN A 151 -12.97 11.36 12.56
N TRP A 152 -12.13 11.07 11.57
CA TRP A 152 -10.66 11.15 11.67
C TRP A 152 -10.09 12.19 10.69
N LYS A 153 -10.98 12.90 9.97
CA LYS A 153 -10.66 13.93 8.98
C LYS A 153 -9.77 15.05 9.53
N GLU A 154 -9.71 15.20 10.85
CA GLU A 154 -8.88 16.19 11.54
C GLU A 154 -7.38 15.83 11.58
N THR A 155 -6.97 14.62 11.17
CA THR A 155 -5.56 14.20 11.13
C THR A 155 -4.96 14.11 9.73
N LEU A 156 -5.76 14.34 8.68
CA LEU A 156 -5.26 14.50 7.32
C LEU A 156 -4.64 15.90 7.18
N ASN A 157 -3.33 16.01 7.38
CA ASN A 157 -2.60 17.20 6.99
C ASN A 157 -2.48 17.26 5.46
N GLY A 158 -2.71 18.44 4.87
CA GLY A 158 -2.58 18.69 3.43
C GLY A 158 -3.85 18.53 2.60
N ASN A 159 -3.76 18.80 1.30
CA ASN A 159 -4.87 18.73 0.33
C ASN A 159 -5.13 17.29 -0.16
N LEU A 160 -5.15 16.31 0.74
CA LEU A 160 -5.38 14.92 0.35
C LEU A 160 -6.84 14.72 -0.08
N PRO A 161 -7.10 14.04 -1.21
CA PRO A 161 -8.44 13.71 -1.63
C PRO A 161 -9.10 12.80 -0.60
N ASN A 162 -10.31 13.17 -0.20
CA ASN A 162 -11.11 12.37 0.72
C ASN A 162 -11.63 11.13 -0.02
N ILE A 163 -10.99 9.98 0.20
CA ILE A 163 -11.39 8.71 -0.39
C ILE A 163 -12.28 7.96 0.59
N GLN A 164 -13.51 7.67 0.19
CA GLN A 164 -14.46 6.99 1.05
C GLN A 164 -15.27 5.94 0.29
N ASN A 165 -15.43 4.78 0.92
CA ASN A 165 -16.33 3.72 0.51
C ASN A 165 -16.16 3.29 -0.96
N ILE A 166 -14.93 3.30 -1.46
CA ILE A 166 -14.64 2.82 -2.81
C ILE A 166 -14.80 1.30 -2.82
N GLU A 167 -15.77 0.84 -3.59
CA GLU A 167 -16.14 -0.56 -3.61
C GLU A 167 -15.22 -1.38 -4.50
N TYR A 168 -14.64 -2.44 -3.96
CA TYR A 168 -13.98 -3.49 -4.72
C TYR A 168 -14.76 -4.81 -4.59
N ASN A 169 -14.74 -5.62 -5.65
CA ASN A 169 -15.15 -7.01 -5.55
C ASN A 169 -14.12 -7.76 -4.69
N THR A 170 -14.58 -8.53 -3.69
CA THR A 170 -13.69 -9.28 -2.80
C THR A 170 -12.77 -10.22 -3.55
N SER A 171 -13.28 -11.04 -4.48
CA SER A 171 -12.46 -12.05 -5.15
C SER A 171 -11.40 -11.41 -6.06
N GLU A 172 -11.76 -10.35 -6.77
CA GLU A 172 -10.85 -9.61 -7.64
C GLU A 172 -9.76 -8.89 -6.84
N LEU A 173 -10.12 -8.24 -5.73
CA LEU A 173 -9.14 -7.55 -4.90
C LEU A 173 -8.15 -8.54 -4.29
N ILE A 174 -8.64 -9.64 -3.70
CA ILE A 174 -7.79 -10.70 -3.13
C ILE A 174 -6.88 -11.31 -4.19
N SER A 175 -7.39 -11.58 -5.39
CA SER A 175 -6.57 -12.09 -6.50
C SER A 175 -5.47 -11.09 -6.89
N SER A 176 -5.80 -9.80 -7.01
CA SER A 176 -4.78 -8.78 -7.34
C SER A 176 -3.72 -8.65 -6.25
N ILE A 177 -4.09 -8.74 -4.97
CA ILE A 177 -3.13 -8.71 -3.86
C ILE A 177 -2.18 -9.91 -3.94
N ASP A 178 -2.72 -11.11 -4.17
CA ASP A 178 -1.92 -12.34 -4.26
C ASP A 178 -0.93 -12.28 -5.42
N GLU A 179 -1.39 -11.82 -6.58
CA GLU A 179 -0.57 -11.61 -7.76
C GLU A 179 0.58 -10.63 -7.49
N GLN A 180 0.29 -9.46 -6.90
CA GLN A 180 1.33 -8.47 -6.59
C GLN A 180 2.33 -8.98 -5.54
N VAL A 181 1.88 -9.80 -4.58
CA VAL A 181 2.78 -10.47 -3.64
C VAL A 181 3.72 -11.43 -4.37
N ILE A 182 3.21 -12.26 -5.29
CA ILE A 182 4.02 -13.20 -6.07
C ILE A 182 5.02 -12.45 -6.94
N LEU A 183 4.57 -11.46 -7.71
CA LEU A 183 5.40 -10.66 -8.61
C LEU A 183 6.49 -9.90 -7.84
N GLY A 184 6.14 -9.28 -6.71
CA GLY A 184 7.11 -8.58 -5.88
C GLY A 184 8.21 -9.50 -5.36
N ASN A 185 7.88 -10.71 -4.88
CA ASN A 185 8.90 -11.67 -4.45
C ASN A 185 9.80 -12.12 -5.62
N LYS A 186 9.25 -12.33 -6.82
CA LYS A 186 10.04 -12.65 -8.02
C LYS A 186 11.00 -11.53 -8.39
N LEU A 187 10.56 -10.27 -8.32
CA LEU A 187 11.41 -9.11 -8.59
C LEU A 187 12.58 -9.03 -7.58
N LEU A 188 12.31 -9.27 -6.29
CA LEU A 188 13.35 -9.31 -5.27
C LEU A 188 14.40 -10.40 -5.52
N GLU A 189 13.95 -11.58 -5.96
CA GLU A 189 14.85 -12.69 -6.31
C GLU A 189 15.68 -12.37 -7.56
N PHE A 190 15.04 -11.83 -8.59
CA PHE A 190 15.69 -11.41 -9.84
C PHE A 190 16.80 -10.37 -9.63
N LEU A 191 16.59 -9.39 -8.76
CA LEU A 191 17.60 -8.35 -8.51
C LEU A 191 18.77 -8.81 -7.60
N ARG A 192 18.66 -10.00 -6.98
CA ARG A 192 19.74 -10.61 -6.17
C ARG A 192 20.71 -11.44 -7.00
N THR A 193 20.33 -11.86 -8.20
CA THR A 193 21.18 -12.61 -9.16
C THR A 193 22.05 -11.69 -10.00
#